data_AF-A0A9E2XNF3-F1
#
_entry.id   AF-A0A9E2XNF3-F1
#
_cell.length_a   1.000
_cell.length_b   1.000
_cell.length_c   1.000
_cell.angle_alpha   90.00
_cell.angle_beta   90.00
_cell.angle_gamma   90.00
#
_symmetry.space_group_name_H-M   'P 1'
#
loop_
_entity.id
_entity.type
_entity.pdbx_description
1 polymer ?
#
loop_
_entity_poly.entity_id
_entity_poly.type
_entity_poly.pdbx_seq_one_letter_code
_entity_poly.pdbx_strand_id
1 'polypeptide(L)'
;MTIVLAGLISGTLDLLAAFASYVLQGATVVGILKYIASGLLGAAAQQGGLAMAWIGLKCHFALTMTMAALFRLAALKYRPLTSRLWLWGSAYGVLTWAAMVYVVVPRFAVVGWKLPEG
;
A
#
# COMPACT_ATOMS: atom_id res chain seq x y z
N MET A 1 -9.97 -14.13 11.48
CA MET A 1 -8.51 -14.38 11.51
C MET A 1 -7.83 -14.23 10.16
N THR A 2 -8.35 -14.82 9.07
CA THR A 2 -7.67 -14.83 7.75
C THR A 2 -7.37 -13.46 7.15
N ILE A 3 -8.24 -12.45 7.33
CA ILE A 3 -7.99 -11.09 6.80
C ILE A 3 -6.79 -10.42 7.48
N VAL A 4 -6.68 -10.56 8.79
CA VAL A 4 -5.64 -9.92 9.59
C VAL A 4 -4.28 -10.47 9.19
N LEU A 5 -4.14 -11.81 9.14
CA LEU A 5 -2.91 -12.47 8.71
C LEU A 5 -2.57 -12.17 7.25
N ALA A 6 -3.56 -12.23 6.33
CA ALA A 6 -3.33 -11.92 4.92
C ALA A 6 -2.90 -10.47 4.71
N GLY A 7 -3.57 -9.52 5.36
CA GLY A 7 -3.21 -8.10 5.32
C GLY A 7 -1.85 -7.82 5.94
N LEU A 8 -1.51 -8.50 7.03
CA LEU A 8 -0.21 -8.35 7.69
C LEU A 8 0.93 -8.91 6.83
N ILE A 9 0.78 -10.13 6.31
CA ILE A 9 1.78 -10.78 5.44
C ILE A 9 1.93 -9.99 4.14
N SER A 10 0.82 -9.68 3.46
CA SER A 10 0.85 -8.91 2.21
C SER A 10 1.42 -7.52 2.42
N GLY A 11 1.00 -6.82 3.48
CA GLY A 11 1.49 -5.47 3.78
C GLY A 11 2.97 -5.45 4.15
N THR A 12 3.44 -6.46 4.88
CA THR A 12 4.87 -6.59 5.22
C THR A 12 5.70 -6.90 3.99
N LEU A 13 5.27 -7.84 3.14
CA LEU A 13 5.96 -8.18 1.89
C LEU A 13 6.01 -6.99 0.93
N ASP A 14 4.92 -6.24 0.80
CA ASP A 14 4.86 -5.05 -0.05
C ASP A 14 5.80 -3.94 0.45
N LEU A 15 5.82 -3.72 1.78
CA LEU A 15 6.71 -2.73 2.39
C LEU A 15 8.19 -3.15 2.28
N LEU A 16 8.49 -4.44 2.46
CA LEU A 16 9.84 -4.98 2.26
C LEU A 16 10.27 -4.89 0.79
N ALA A 17 9.38 -5.17 -0.16
CA ALA A 17 9.65 -5.03 -1.59
C ALA A 17 9.92 -3.56 -1.95
N ALA A 18 9.15 -2.62 -1.38
CA ALA A 18 9.39 -1.19 -1.53
C ALA A 18 10.74 -0.78 -0.94
N PHE A 19 11.06 -1.22 0.28
CA PHE A 19 12.36 -0.93 0.88
C PHE A 19 13.51 -1.51 0.05
N ALA A 20 13.45 -2.79 -0.32
CA ALA A 20 14.49 -3.40 -1.15
C ALA A 20 14.67 -2.66 -2.48
N SER A 21 13.57 -2.32 -3.16
CA SER A 21 13.64 -1.69 -4.48
C SER A 21 14.14 -0.25 -4.41
N TYR A 22 13.66 0.54 -3.45
CA TYR A 22 13.95 1.98 -3.40
C TYR A 22 15.17 2.32 -2.56
N VAL A 23 15.52 1.53 -1.54
CA VAL A 23 16.79 1.71 -0.81
C VAL A 23 17.97 1.44 -1.74
N LEU A 24 17.87 0.46 -2.64
CA LEU A 24 18.89 0.23 -3.69
C LEU A 24 19.03 1.41 -4.67
N GLN A 25 18.01 2.26 -4.80
CA GLN A 25 18.03 3.47 -5.62
C GLN A 25 18.49 4.71 -4.84
N GLY A 26 18.74 4.59 -3.53
CA GLY A 26 19.19 5.69 -2.66
C GLY A 26 18.11 6.33 -1.78
N ALA A 27 16.89 5.79 -1.76
CA ALA A 27 15.83 6.27 -0.87
C ALA A 27 16.07 5.81 0.58
N THR A 28 15.64 6.61 1.56
CA THR A 28 15.65 6.19 2.97
C THR A 28 14.34 5.51 3.36
N VAL A 29 14.40 4.57 4.31
CA VAL A 29 13.20 3.93 4.87
C VAL A 29 12.22 4.99 5.37
N VAL A 30 12.71 5.94 6.18
CA VAL A 30 11.89 7.05 6.71
C VAL A 30 11.26 7.87 5.58
N GLY A 31 12.01 8.18 4.52
CA GLY A 31 11.52 8.88 3.34
C GLY A 31 10.37 8.15 2.63
N ILE A 32 10.47 6.83 2.48
CA ILE A 32 9.40 6.01 1.89
C ILE A 32 8.13 6.07 2.75
N LEU A 33 8.24 5.95 4.07
CA LEU A 33 7.07 6.07 4.94
C LEU A 33 6.46 7.48 4.92
N LYS A 34 7.30 8.53 4.91
CA LYS A 34 6.84 9.93 4.77
C LYS A 34 6.14 10.16 3.43
N TYR A 35 6.58 9.49 2.36
CA TYR A 35 5.86 9.50 1.09
C TYR A 35 4.49 8.85 1.19
N ILE A 36 4.37 7.70 1.83
CA ILE A 36 3.05 7.08 2.06
C ILE A 36 2.15 8.03 2.86
N ALA A 37 2.70 8.70 3.89
CA ALA A 37 1.96 9.70 4.67
C ALA A 37 1.55 10.92 3.83
N SER A 38 2.35 11.31 2.83
CA SER A 38 2.04 12.41 1.90
C SER A 38 0.84 12.13 1.00
N GLY A 39 0.45 10.86 0.82
CA GLY A 39 -0.84 10.54 0.25
C GLY A 39 -1.98 11.18 1.05
N LEU A 40 -2.05 10.90 2.35
CA LEU A 40 -3.16 11.40 3.17
C LEU A 40 -3.03 12.89 3.54
N LEU A 41 -1.82 13.33 3.87
CA LEU A 41 -1.56 14.65 4.46
C LEU A 41 -0.95 15.66 3.45
N GLY A 42 -0.73 15.24 2.21
CA GLY A 42 -0.11 16.07 1.18
C GLY A 42 1.37 16.39 1.45
N ALA A 43 1.86 17.47 0.84
CA ALA A 43 3.26 17.90 0.91
C ALA A 43 3.79 18.11 2.33
N ALA A 44 2.92 18.40 3.31
CA ALA A 44 3.29 18.64 4.70
C ALA A 44 3.91 17.39 5.37
N ALA A 45 3.56 16.18 4.92
CA ALA A 45 4.12 14.95 5.48
C ALA A 45 5.61 14.77 5.16
N GLN A 46 6.07 15.33 4.03
CA GLN A 46 7.48 15.27 3.62
C GLN A 46 8.36 16.19 4.47
N GLN A 47 7.80 17.26 5.01
CA GLN A 47 8.51 18.20 5.88
C GLN A 47 8.46 17.78 7.36
N GLY A 48 7.55 16.88 7.74
CA GLY A 48 7.47 16.38 9.11
C GLY A 48 8.59 15.40 9.47
N GLY A 49 8.84 15.23 10.77
CA GLY A 49 9.85 14.30 11.29
C GLY A 49 9.36 12.84 11.37
N LEU A 50 9.97 12.07 12.28
CA LEU A 50 9.65 10.64 12.51
C LEU A 50 8.17 10.35 12.79
N ALA A 51 7.41 11.31 13.32
CA ALA A 51 5.97 11.18 13.52
C ALA A 51 5.21 10.91 12.21
N MET A 52 5.64 11.51 11.09
CA MET A 52 5.02 11.29 9.78
C MET A 52 5.32 9.90 9.24
N ALA A 53 6.49 9.35 9.53
CA ALA A 53 6.81 7.98 9.17
C ALA A 53 5.85 6.98 9.86
N TRP A 54 5.57 7.16 11.15
CA TRP A 54 4.58 6.34 11.86
C TRP A 54 3.17 6.45 11.28
N ILE A 55 2.76 7.64 10.86
CA ILE A 55 1.46 7.85 10.19
C ILE A 55 1.44 7.09 8.87
N GLY A 56 2.52 7.19 8.08
CA GLY A 56 2.68 6.46 6.83
C GLY A 56 2.58 4.94 7.03
N LEU A 57 3.22 4.41 8.07
CA LEU A 57 3.13 2.99 8.41
C LEU A 57 1.69 2.56 8.70
N LYS A 58 0.97 3.33 9.54
CA LYS A 58 -0.42 3.04 9.90
C LYS A 58 -1.33 3.12 8.69
N CYS A 59 -1.15 4.12 7.83
CA CYS A 59 -1.89 4.26 6.57
C CYS A 59 -1.62 3.08 5.64
N HIS A 60 -0.37 2.65 5.51
CA HIS A 60 0.01 1.48 4.70
C HIS A 60 -0.74 0.22 5.16
N PHE A 61 -0.65 -0.08 6.46
CA PHE A 61 -1.33 -1.25 7.02
C PHE A 61 -2.86 -1.15 6.95
N ALA A 62 -3.43 0.05 7.10
CA ALA A 62 -4.86 0.25 6.91
C ALA A 62 -5.29 -0.05 5.48
N LEU A 63 -4.54 0.44 4.48
CA LEU A 63 -4.78 0.17 3.06
C LEU A 63 -4.66 -1.33 2.75
N THR A 64 -3.60 -1.99 3.21
CA THR A 64 -3.42 -3.42 2.96
C THR A 64 -4.50 -4.27 3.65
N MET A 65 -4.97 -3.86 4.83
CA MET A 65 -6.14 -4.47 5.48
C MET A 65 -7.44 -4.26 4.70
N THR A 66 -7.69 -3.04 4.22
CA THR A 66 -8.87 -2.75 3.40
C THR A 66 -8.88 -3.60 2.13
N MET A 67 -7.73 -3.72 1.46
CA MET A 67 -7.58 -4.59 0.31
C MET A 67 -7.82 -6.06 0.69
N ALA A 68 -7.19 -6.58 1.74
CA ALA A 68 -7.43 -7.96 2.19
C ALA A 68 -8.92 -8.21 2.53
N ALA A 69 -9.61 -7.22 3.11
CA ALA A 69 -11.03 -7.30 3.43
C ALA A 69 -11.90 -7.32 2.16
N LEU A 70 -11.61 -6.46 1.18
CA LEU A 70 -12.31 -6.42 -0.11
C LEU A 70 -12.15 -7.75 -0.86
N PHE A 71 -10.94 -8.31 -0.91
CA PHE A 71 -10.70 -9.62 -1.51
C PHE A 71 -11.54 -10.71 -0.84
N ARG A 72 -11.59 -10.72 0.50
CA ARG A 72 -12.40 -11.71 1.23
C ARG A 72 -13.90 -11.51 1.00
N LEU A 73 -14.39 -10.27 0.95
CA LEU A 73 -15.79 -9.99 0.64
C LEU A 73 -16.15 -10.48 -0.77
N ALA A 74 -15.27 -10.24 -1.75
CA ALA A 74 -15.44 -10.77 -3.10
C ALA A 74 -15.44 -12.30 -3.13
N ALA A 75 -14.50 -12.94 -2.41
CA ALA A 75 -14.41 -14.39 -2.29
C ALA A 75 -15.62 -15.02 -1.58
N LEU A 76 -16.22 -14.34 -0.60
CA LEU A 76 -17.45 -14.78 0.07
C LEU A 76 -18.68 -14.63 -0.83
N LYS A 77 -18.72 -13.57 -1.67
CA LYS A 77 -19.84 -13.29 -2.56
C LYS A 77 -19.87 -14.21 -3.79
N TYR A 78 -18.70 -14.70 -4.24
CA TYR A 78 -18.60 -15.53 -5.43
C TYR A 78 -17.91 -16.87 -5.14
N ARG A 79 -18.71 -17.90 -4.84
CA ARG A 79 -18.26 -19.30 -4.67
C ARG A 79 -17.38 -19.89 -5.80
N PRO A 80 -17.44 -19.46 -7.08
CA PRO A 80 -16.54 -19.96 -8.12
C PRO A 80 -15.09 -19.43 -8.01
N LEU A 81 -14.81 -18.39 -7.21
CA LEU A 81 -13.46 -17.79 -7.10
C LEU A 81 -12.42 -18.75 -6.54
N THR A 82 -12.84 -19.76 -5.76
CA THR A 82 -11.95 -20.78 -5.20
C THR A 82 -11.44 -21.79 -6.23
N SER A 83 -12.08 -21.89 -7.41
CA SER A 83 -11.64 -22.82 -8.46
C SER A 83 -10.37 -22.36 -9.19
N ARG A 84 -10.12 -21.05 -9.27
CA ARG A 84 -8.95 -20.48 -9.99
C ARG A 84 -8.30 -19.33 -9.22
N LEU A 85 -7.78 -19.64 -8.03
CA LEU A 85 -7.13 -18.68 -7.14
C LEU A 85 -6.08 -17.80 -7.84
N TRP A 86 -5.29 -18.38 -8.75
CA TRP A 86 -4.23 -17.67 -9.48
C TRP A 86 -4.75 -16.60 -10.43
N LEU A 87 -5.84 -16.91 -11.16
CA LEU A 87 -6.46 -15.98 -12.12
C LEU A 87 -7.15 -14.83 -11.39
N TRP A 88 -7.91 -15.15 -10.34
CA TRP A 88 -8.61 -14.15 -9.53
C TRP A 88 -7.68 -13.33 -8.64
N GLY A 89 -6.59 -13.92 -8.14
CA GLY A 89 -5.53 -13.19 -7.44
C GLY A 89 -4.82 -12.18 -8.35
N SER A 90 -4.52 -12.58 -9.59
CA SER A 90 -3.92 -11.67 -10.58
C SER A 90 -4.87 -10.55 -10.98
N ALA A 91 -6.13 -10.88 -11.29
CA ALA A 91 -7.16 -9.88 -11.60
C ALA A 91 -7.38 -8.91 -10.42
N TYR A 92 -7.36 -9.43 -9.19
CA TYR A 92 -7.45 -8.61 -7.99
C TYR A 92 -6.25 -7.68 -7.86
N GLY A 93 -5.02 -8.18 -8.04
CA GLY A 93 -3.81 -7.35 -8.02
C GLY A 93 -3.85 -6.22 -9.05
N VAL A 94 -4.31 -6.51 -10.28
CA VAL A 94 -4.50 -5.48 -11.32
C VAL A 94 -5.56 -4.46 -10.91
N LEU A 95 -6.67 -4.92 -10.34
CA LEU A 95 -7.74 -4.03 -9.87
C LEU A 95 -7.26 -3.12 -8.74
N THR A 96 -6.52 -3.65 -7.76
CA THR A 96 -5.96 -2.88 -6.65
C THR A 96 -4.88 -1.91 -7.13
N TRP A 97 -4.05 -2.32 -8.09
CA TRP A 97 -3.08 -1.43 -8.72
C TRP A 97 -3.79 -0.29 -9.45
N ALA A 98 -4.83 -0.59 -10.23
CA ALA A 98 -5.62 0.43 -10.92
C ALA A 98 -6.32 1.37 -9.93
N ALA A 99 -6.91 0.84 -8.85
CA ALA A 99 -7.51 1.65 -7.80
C ALA A 99 -6.45 2.56 -7.14
N MET A 100 -5.26 2.04 -6.87
CA MET A 100 -4.17 2.84 -6.33
C MET A 100 -3.72 3.93 -7.29
N VAL A 101 -3.43 3.58 -8.54
CA VAL A 101 -2.87 4.50 -9.54
C VAL A 101 -3.88 5.54 -10.01
N TYR A 102 -5.15 5.18 -10.20
CA TYR A 102 -6.15 6.06 -10.80
C TYR A 102 -7.11 6.70 -9.81
N VAL A 103 -7.28 6.14 -8.62
CA VAL A 103 -8.26 6.65 -7.64
C VAL A 103 -7.57 7.22 -6.42
N VAL A 104 -6.62 6.48 -5.84
CA VAL A 104 -5.93 6.90 -4.62
C VAL A 104 -4.91 7.98 -4.98
N VAL A 105 -3.86 7.64 -5.73
CA VAL A 105 -2.76 8.56 -6.06
C VAL A 105 -3.22 9.91 -6.65
N PRO A 106 -4.26 10.01 -7.50
CA PRO A 106 -4.69 11.30 -8.04
C PRO A 106 -5.56 12.12 -7.07
N ARG A 107 -6.27 11.45 -6.14
CA ARG A 107 -7.13 12.14 -5.16
C ARG A 107 -6.38 12.55 -3.91
N PHE A 108 -5.33 11.82 -3.60
CA PHE A 108 -4.44 12.09 -2.51
C PHE A 108 -3.33 12.99 -3.05
N ALA A 109 -3.05 14.12 -2.39
CA ALA A 109 -2.18 15.18 -2.89
C ALA A 109 -0.69 14.78 -2.89
N VAL A 110 -0.38 13.70 -3.59
CA VAL A 110 0.95 13.13 -3.74
C VAL A 110 1.73 14.07 -4.65
N VAL A 111 2.59 14.88 -4.05
CA VAL A 111 3.63 15.62 -4.78
C VAL A 111 4.49 14.57 -5.50
N GLY A 112 4.65 14.72 -6.82
CA GLY A 112 5.26 13.70 -7.69
C GLY A 112 6.48 13.02 -7.08
N TRP A 113 6.53 11.68 -7.19
CA TRP A 113 7.58 10.85 -6.60
C TRP A 113 8.97 11.36 -7.01
N LYS A 114 9.65 11.94 -6.03
CA LYS A 114 11.10 12.18 -6.05
C LYS A 114 11.70 11.22 -5.05
N LEU A 115 12.93 10.75 -5.30
CA LEU A 115 13.66 9.95 -4.32
C LEU A 115 13.65 10.68 -2.98
N PRO A 116 13.00 10.11 -1.95
CA PRO A 116 12.88 10.81 -0.69
C PRO A 116 14.24 10.71 0.03
N GLU A 117 14.98 11.81 -0.04
CA GLU A 117 16.19 12.05 0.73
C GLU A 117 15.80 12.19 2.22
N GLY A 118 16.61 11.59 3.10
CA GLY A 118 16.34 11.47 4.54
C GLY A 118 16.39 12.79 5.29
#